data_AF-A0A531M9D8-F1
#
_entry.id   AF-A0A531M9D8-F1
#
_cell.length_a   1.000
_cell.length_b   1.000
_cell.length_c   1.000
_cell.angle_alpha   90.00
_cell.angle_beta   90.00
_cell.angle_gamma   90.00
#
_symmetry.space_group_name_H-M   'P 1'
#
loop_
_entity.id
_entity.type
_entity.pdbx_description
1 polymer ?
#
loop_
_entity_poly.entity_id
_entity_poly.type
_entity_poly.pdbx_seq_one_letter_code
_entity_poly.pdbx_strand_id
1 'polypeptide(L)'
;MSIIDTRTPDAKRLIPGATGDWEVIIGLEVHAQVISEAKLFSGASTAFGAAPNANVSLVDAAMPGMLPVINEECVKQAIRTGLGLKAAINHKSVFDRKNYFYPDLPQGYQISQFKQPIVGEGTVIVSVGPDRQGEFEDIEV
;
A
#
# COMPACT_ATOMS: atom_id res chain seq x y z
N MET A 1 -0.92 -20.72 -8.48
CA MET A 1 -2.30 -20.41 -8.89
C MET A 1 -2.18 -19.24 -9.84
N SER A 2 -2.31 -19.44 -11.15
CA SER A 2 -2.37 -18.31 -12.08
C SER A 2 -3.76 -17.71 -11.92
N ILE A 3 -3.85 -16.53 -11.30
CA ILE A 3 -5.03 -15.70 -11.41
C ILE A 3 -5.02 -15.20 -12.86
N ILE A 4 -5.67 -15.95 -13.75
CA ILE A 4 -6.18 -15.35 -14.98
C ILE A 4 -7.50 -14.74 -14.53
N ASP A 5 -7.44 -13.46 -14.16
CA ASP A 5 -8.65 -12.67 -13.97
C ASP A 5 -9.33 -12.53 -15.33
N THR A 6 -10.27 -13.43 -15.61
CA THR A 6 -11.11 -13.36 -16.80
C THR A 6 -12.31 -12.48 -16.51
N ARG A 7 -12.07 -11.20 -16.23
CA ARG A 7 -13.10 -10.16 -16.31
C ARG A 7 -13.86 -10.31 -17.62
N THR A 8 -15.19 -10.35 -17.54
CA THR A 8 -16.04 -10.19 -18.72
C THR A 8 -16.23 -8.69 -18.97
N PRO A 9 -15.81 -8.15 -20.13
CA PRO A 9 -15.98 -6.72 -20.42
C PRO A 9 -17.45 -6.31 -20.40
N ASP A 10 -17.75 -5.15 -19.84
CA ASP A 10 -19.09 -4.55 -19.92
C ASP A 10 -19.15 -3.65 -21.15
N ALA A 11 -19.96 -4.04 -22.14
CA ALA A 11 -20.13 -3.29 -23.37
C ALA A 11 -20.56 -1.83 -23.14
N LYS A 12 -21.21 -1.52 -22.01
CA LYS A 12 -21.61 -0.15 -21.65
C LYS A 12 -20.43 0.76 -21.26
N ARG A 13 -19.31 0.17 -20.86
CA ARG A 13 -18.09 0.89 -20.44
C ARG A 13 -17.10 1.10 -21.59
N LEU A 14 -17.44 0.62 -22.79
CA LEU A 14 -16.61 0.78 -23.98
C LEU A 14 -16.60 2.23 -24.47
N ILE A 15 -15.43 2.68 -24.89
CA ILE A 15 -15.17 4.01 -25.44
C ILE A 15 -14.94 3.84 -26.95
N PRO A 16 -15.72 4.52 -27.82
CA PRO A 16 -15.55 4.41 -29.25
C PRO A 16 -14.23 5.05 -29.69
N GLY A 17 -13.42 4.30 -30.44
CA GLY A 17 -12.18 4.76 -31.06
C GLY A 17 -12.23 4.69 -32.58
N ALA A 18 -11.25 5.31 -33.25
CA ALA A 18 -11.18 5.33 -34.72
C ALA A 18 -11.03 3.92 -35.35
N THR A 19 -10.49 2.96 -34.61
CA THR A 19 -10.21 1.59 -35.07
C THR A 19 -11.09 0.52 -34.43
N GLY A 20 -12.01 0.90 -33.54
CA GLY A 20 -12.84 0.00 -32.77
C GLY A 20 -13.14 0.53 -31.37
N ASP A 21 -13.93 -0.23 -30.62
CA ASP A 21 -14.27 0.08 -29.24
C ASP A 21 -13.14 -0.32 -28.27
N TRP A 22 -12.90 0.50 -27.26
CA TRP A 22 -11.82 0.33 -26.28
C TRP A 22 -12.33 0.29 -24.86
N GLU A 23 -11.62 -0.42 -23.99
CA GLU A 23 -11.86 -0.43 -22.54
C GLU A 23 -10.61 0.09 -21.82
N VAL A 24 -10.80 0.91 -20.78
CA VAL A 24 -9.71 1.44 -19.96
C VAL A 24 -9.66 0.68 -18.64
N ILE A 25 -8.52 0.04 -18.38
CA ILE A 25 -8.25 -0.70 -17.14
C ILE A 25 -7.17 0.03 -16.35
N ILE A 26 -7.47 0.37 -15.09
CA ILE A 26 -6.59 1.15 -14.22
C ILE A 26 -6.40 0.39 -12.91
N GLY A 27 -5.14 0.22 -12.50
CA GLY A 27 -4.76 -0.23 -11.16
C GLY A 27 -4.05 0.91 -10.42
N LEU A 28 -4.28 1.01 -9.12
CA LEU A 28 -3.66 2.02 -8.25
C LEU A 28 -2.77 1.34 -7.21
N GLU A 29 -1.55 1.85 -7.05
CA GLU A 29 -0.67 1.54 -5.93
C GLU A 29 -0.57 2.79 -5.05
N VAL A 30 -1.06 2.70 -3.82
CA VAL A 30 -1.11 3.83 -2.88
C VAL A 30 -0.22 3.54 -1.69
N HIS A 31 0.76 4.42 -1.46
CA HIS A 31 1.55 4.42 -0.23
C HIS A 31 1.06 5.53 0.69
N ALA A 32 0.49 5.14 1.83
CA ALA A 32 0.07 6.05 2.89
C ALA A 32 0.99 5.91 4.10
N GLN A 33 1.49 7.05 4.61
CA GLN A 33 2.37 7.05 5.78
C GLN A 33 1.57 6.82 7.06
N VAL A 34 1.95 5.81 7.83
CA VAL A 34 1.38 5.53 9.14
C VAL A 34 1.83 6.59 10.15
N ILE A 35 0.89 7.23 10.83
CA ILE A 35 1.17 8.26 11.84
C ILE A 35 1.57 7.55 13.14
N SER A 36 2.84 7.65 13.52
CA SER A 36 3.40 7.00 14.71
C SER A 36 4.53 7.88 15.28
N GLU A 37 4.83 7.78 16.57
CA GLU A 37 5.89 8.60 17.18
C GLU A 37 7.30 8.12 16.78
N ALA A 38 7.47 6.81 16.60
CA ALA A 38 8.71 6.14 16.22
C ALA A 38 8.57 5.37 14.91
N LYS A 39 9.67 5.19 14.17
CA LYS A 39 9.69 4.45 12.90
C LYS A 39 9.25 2.99 13.04
N LEU A 40 8.98 2.35 11.90
CA LEU A 40 8.47 0.98 11.84
C LEU A 40 9.41 -0.05 12.48
N PHE A 41 10.73 0.12 12.35
CA PHE A 41 11.74 -0.84 12.80
C PHE A 41 12.79 -0.27 13.75
N SER A 42 12.66 1.00 14.16
CA SER A 42 13.61 1.69 15.01
C SER A 42 12.92 2.72 15.91
N GLY A 43 13.58 3.11 17.00
CA GLY A 43 13.07 4.10 17.94
C GLY A 43 13.21 5.57 17.50
N ALA A 44 13.68 5.83 16.28
CA ALA A 44 13.88 7.21 15.81
C ALA A 44 12.53 7.89 15.51
N SER A 45 12.47 9.21 15.72
CA SER A 45 11.25 10.01 15.50
C SER A 45 10.82 10.01 14.03
N THR A 46 9.52 10.09 13.80
CA THR A 46 8.91 10.30 12.46
C THR A 46 8.56 11.77 12.19
N ALA A 47 8.83 12.68 13.13
CA ALA A 47 8.42 14.08 13.05
C ALA A 47 9.00 14.76 11.81
N PHE A 48 8.13 15.48 11.10
CA PHE A 48 8.50 16.24 9.91
C PHE A 48 9.26 17.53 10.24
N GLY A 49 10.15 17.95 9.34
CA GLY A 49 10.82 19.27 9.42
C GLY A 49 12.12 19.31 10.23
N ALA A 50 12.62 18.17 10.71
CA ALA A 50 13.92 18.11 11.36
C ALA A 50 15.09 18.37 10.37
N ALA A 51 16.27 18.71 10.91
CA ALA A 51 17.48 18.85 10.10
C ALA A 51 17.86 17.52 9.42
N PRO A 52 18.61 17.56 8.30
CA PRO A 52 19.07 16.35 7.61
C PRO A 52 19.77 15.37 8.57
N ASN A 53 19.38 14.10 8.51
CA ASN A 53 19.90 13.02 9.35
C ASN A 53 19.74 13.19 10.87
N ALA A 54 18.91 14.13 11.35
CA ALA A 54 18.67 14.33 12.79
C ALA A 54 17.81 13.21 13.41
N ASN A 55 16.88 12.64 12.64
CA ASN A 55 15.99 11.56 13.08
C ASN A 55 16.47 10.21 12.54
N VAL A 56 17.72 9.83 12.80
CA VAL A 56 18.34 8.59 12.27
C VAL A 56 18.98 7.80 13.41
N SER A 57 18.56 6.55 13.57
CA SER A 57 19.21 5.57 14.45
C SER A 57 20.23 4.72 13.70
N LEU A 58 21.01 3.90 14.42
CA LEU A 58 21.95 2.96 13.81
C LEU A 58 21.24 1.89 12.95
N VAL A 59 20.00 1.53 13.30
CA VAL A 59 19.16 0.62 12.49
C VAL A 59 18.80 1.27 11.15
N ASP A 60 18.42 2.55 11.19
CA ASP A 60 18.03 3.32 9.99
C ASP A 60 19.23 3.52 9.07
N ALA A 61 20.42 3.75 9.63
CA ALA A 61 21.67 3.89 8.89
C ALA A 61 22.26 2.55 8.42
N ALA A 62 21.56 1.42 8.67
CA ALA A 62 22.01 0.07 8.33
C ALA A 62 23.41 -0.28 8.87
N MET A 63 23.75 0.21 10.06
CA MET A 63 25.06 -0.07 10.63
C MET A 63 25.23 -1.58 10.87
N PRO A 64 26.42 -2.15 10.63
CA PRO A 64 26.66 -3.57 10.81
C PRO A 64 26.29 -4.05 12.22
N GLY A 65 25.52 -5.14 12.29
CA GLY A 65 25.07 -5.75 13.55
C GLY A 65 23.75 -5.22 14.10
N MET A 66 23.13 -4.22 13.46
CA MET A 66 21.82 -3.71 13.88
C MET A 66 20.68 -4.64 13.45
N LEU A 67 19.69 -4.80 14.32
CA LEU A 67 18.52 -5.66 14.09
C LEU A 67 17.22 -4.84 14.16
N PRO A 68 16.24 -5.08 13.27
CA PRO A 68 14.96 -4.38 13.29
C PRO A 68 14.04 -4.89 14.40
N VAL A 69 13.28 -3.99 15.04
CA VAL A 69 12.23 -4.34 16.00
C VAL A 69 10.94 -3.66 15.57
N ILE A 70 9.89 -4.45 15.32
CA ILE A 70 8.62 -3.95 14.78
C ILE A 70 7.88 -3.03 15.77
N ASN A 71 7.32 -1.94 15.25
CA ASN A 71 6.48 -1.03 16.00
C ASN A 71 5.03 -1.54 16.12
N GLU A 72 4.56 -1.75 17.35
CA GLU A 72 3.22 -2.26 17.66
C GLU A 72 2.09 -1.34 17.17
N GLU A 73 2.23 -0.02 17.31
CA GLU A 73 1.18 0.92 16.89
C GLU A 73 1.04 0.94 15.37
N CYS A 74 2.15 0.78 14.63
CA CYS A 74 2.09 0.65 13.18
C CYS A 74 1.29 -0.58 12.75
N VAL A 75 1.46 -1.71 13.44
CA VAL A 75 0.68 -2.93 13.17
C VAL A 75 -0.80 -2.73 13.52
N LYS A 76 -1.11 -2.09 14.67
CA LYS A 76 -2.49 -1.77 15.05
C LYS A 76 -3.18 -0.90 13.99
N GLN A 77 -2.50 0.12 13.48
CA GLN A 77 -3.08 0.97 12.43
C GLN A 77 -3.25 0.23 11.11
N ALA A 78 -2.31 -0.62 10.70
CA ALA A 78 -2.50 -1.46 9.51
C ALA A 78 -3.75 -2.34 9.63
N ILE A 79 -3.99 -2.97 10.79
CA ILE A 79 -5.20 -3.76 11.05
C ILE A 79 -6.45 -2.88 11.04
N ARG A 80 -6.43 -1.71 11.68
CA ARG A 80 -7.56 -0.75 11.66
C ARG A 80 -7.91 -0.34 10.24
N THR A 81 -6.91 -0.05 9.41
CA THR A 81 -7.11 0.27 7.98
C THR A 81 -7.74 -0.91 7.25
N GLY A 82 -7.23 -2.13 7.44
CA GLY A 82 -7.82 -3.33 6.82
C GLY A 82 -9.29 -3.53 7.21
N LEU A 83 -9.64 -3.36 8.48
CA LEU A 83 -11.05 -3.42 8.93
C LEU A 83 -11.91 -2.33 8.30
N GLY A 84 -11.38 -1.11 8.16
CA GLY A 84 -12.06 0.01 7.49
C GLY A 84 -12.30 -0.25 6.00
N LEU A 85 -11.40 -0.98 5.34
CA LEU A 85 -11.50 -1.43 3.95
C LEU A 85 -12.29 -2.74 3.78
N LYS A 86 -12.96 -3.22 4.84
CA LYS A 86 -13.67 -4.52 4.87
C LYS A 86 -12.79 -5.69 4.40
N ALA A 87 -11.48 -5.58 4.61
CA ALA A 87 -10.52 -6.53 4.10
C ALA A 87 -10.33 -7.73 5.02
N ALA A 88 -9.90 -8.86 4.46
CA ALA A 88 -9.55 -10.04 5.23
C ALA A 88 -8.27 -9.78 6.08
N ILE A 89 -8.38 -9.89 7.40
CA ILE A 89 -7.22 -9.75 8.30
C ILE A 89 -6.56 -11.13 8.51
N ASN A 90 -5.28 -11.23 8.16
CA ASN A 90 -4.53 -12.47 8.33
C ASN A 90 -4.02 -12.58 9.77
N HIS A 91 -4.35 -13.68 10.46
CA HIS A 91 -3.87 -13.95 11.82
C HIS A 91 -2.38 -14.29 11.89
N LYS A 92 -1.77 -14.55 10.74
CA LYS A 92 -0.34 -14.76 10.59
C LYS A 92 0.14 -13.97 9.37
N SER A 93 1.16 -13.14 9.58
CA SER A 93 1.81 -12.39 8.53
C SER A 93 3.34 -12.50 8.65
N VAL A 94 4.05 -12.27 7.56
CA VAL A 94 5.52 -12.32 7.51
C VAL A 94 6.05 -11.05 6.87
N PHE A 95 7.16 -10.53 7.40
CA PHE A 95 7.95 -9.50 6.73
C PHE A 95 9.06 -10.16 5.91
N ASP A 96 9.16 -9.75 4.66
CA ASP A 96 10.08 -10.23 3.64
C ASP A 96 11.07 -9.12 3.23
N ARG A 97 12.19 -9.49 2.62
CA ARG A 97 13.18 -8.55 2.09
C ARG A 97 13.01 -8.35 0.59
N LYS A 98 12.67 -7.14 0.16
CA LYS A 98 12.66 -6.71 -1.24
C LYS A 98 14.02 -6.09 -1.58
N ASN A 99 14.89 -6.86 -2.22
CA ASN A 99 16.29 -6.47 -2.45
C ASN A 99 16.44 -5.61 -3.71
N TYR A 100 17.06 -4.43 -3.58
CA TYR A 100 17.48 -3.56 -4.68
C TYR A 100 18.49 -2.52 -4.17
N PHE A 101 19.34 -2.01 -5.05
CA PHE A 101 20.36 -1.03 -4.68
C PHE A 101 19.89 0.38 -5.02
N TYR A 102 19.85 1.24 -4.02
CA TYR A 102 19.63 2.66 -4.19
C TYR A 102 20.24 3.44 -3.01
N PRO A 103 20.81 4.65 -3.20
CA PRO A 103 21.48 5.38 -2.12
C PRO A 103 20.60 5.77 -0.93
N ASP A 104 19.28 5.87 -1.09
CA ASP A 104 18.33 6.13 0.00
C ASP A 104 17.92 4.87 0.78
N LEU A 105 18.37 3.70 0.34
CA LEU A 105 18.05 2.40 0.92
C LEU A 105 19.33 1.75 1.49
N PRO A 106 19.75 2.14 2.70
CA PRO A 106 21.07 1.81 3.22
C PRO A 106 21.28 0.31 3.47
N GLN A 107 20.21 -0.46 3.68
CA GLN A 107 20.28 -1.91 3.91
C GLN A 107 20.47 -2.72 2.60
N GLY A 108 20.26 -2.12 1.43
CA GLY A 108 20.21 -2.85 0.15
C GLY A 108 18.95 -3.72 -0.04
N TYR A 109 18.01 -3.62 0.90
CA TYR A 109 16.68 -4.20 0.81
C TYR A 109 15.68 -3.40 1.62
N GLN A 110 14.44 -3.37 1.14
CA GLN A 110 13.30 -2.85 1.88
C GLN A 110 12.65 -4.01 2.64
N ILE A 111 12.41 -3.82 3.94
CA ILE A 111 11.57 -4.74 4.71
C ILE A 111 10.11 -4.43 4.35
N SER A 112 9.42 -5.38 3.71
CA SER A 112 8.04 -5.26 3.25
C SER A 112 7.31 -6.59 3.48
N GLN A 113 6.15 -6.83 2.85
CA GLN A 113 5.44 -8.11 2.89
C GLN A 113 5.18 -8.59 1.47
N PHE A 114 5.33 -9.90 1.23
CA PHE A 114 5.08 -10.48 -0.09
C PHE A 114 3.93 -11.50 -0.07
N LYS A 115 4.14 -12.69 0.51
CA LYS A 115 3.16 -13.79 0.42
C LYS A 115 2.14 -13.83 1.55
N GLN A 116 2.45 -13.23 2.69
CA GLN A 116 1.65 -13.29 3.91
C GLN A 116 1.48 -11.88 4.48
N PRO A 117 0.71 -10.99 3.82
CA PRO A 117 0.47 -9.63 4.28
C PRO A 117 -0.41 -9.59 5.52
N ILE A 118 -0.39 -8.50 6.30
CA ILE A 118 -1.32 -8.30 7.44
C ILE A 118 -2.77 -8.22 6.94
N VAL A 119 -3.00 -7.51 5.84
CA VAL A 119 -4.31 -7.23 5.25
C VAL A 119 -4.36 -7.87 3.86
N GLY A 120 -5.39 -8.66 3.59
CA GLY A 120 -5.69 -9.28 2.30
C GLY A 120 -6.65 -8.43 1.46
N GLU A 121 -7.42 -9.11 0.59
CA GLU A 121 -8.40 -8.46 -0.27
C GLU A 121 -9.54 -7.84 0.56
N GLY A 122 -9.99 -6.67 0.11
CA GLY A 122 -11.10 -5.88 0.67
C GLY A 122 -11.73 -5.04 -0.43
N THR A 123 -12.64 -4.14 -0.06
CA THR A 123 -13.36 -3.33 -1.05
C THR A 123 -13.56 -1.88 -0.61
N VAL A 124 -13.66 -0.99 -1.60
CA VAL A 124 -13.91 0.45 -1.43
C VAL A 124 -15.07 0.86 -2.32
N ILE A 125 -15.99 1.65 -1.76
CA ILE A 125 -17.07 2.27 -2.53
C ILE A 125 -16.60 3.64 -2.99
N VAL A 126 -16.67 3.88 -4.29
CA VAL A 126 -16.31 5.15 -4.93
C VAL A 126 -17.54 5.72 -5.61
N SER A 127 -17.87 6.96 -5.28
CA SER A 127 -18.95 7.70 -5.96
C SER A 127 -18.38 8.41 -7.19
N VAL A 128 -18.89 8.07 -8.37
CA VAL A 128 -18.44 8.57 -9.66
C VAL A 128 -19.55 9.43 -10.28
N GLY A 129 -19.23 10.68 -10.62
CA GLY A 129 -20.21 11.60 -11.20
C GLY A 129 -19.88 13.08 -10.93
N PRO A 130 -20.79 14.00 -11.29
CA PRO A 130 -22.09 13.73 -11.92
C PRO A 130 -21.98 13.37 -13.40
N ASP A 131 -22.92 12.56 -13.89
CA ASP A 131 -23.13 12.39 -15.32
C ASP A 131 -23.76 13.65 -15.97
N ARG A 132 -24.15 13.56 -17.25
CA ARG A 132 -24.77 14.68 -17.96
C ARG A 132 -26.16 15.06 -17.41
N GLN A 133 -26.78 14.18 -16.62
CA GLN A 133 -28.07 14.36 -15.99
C GLN A 133 -27.95 14.86 -14.54
N GLY A 134 -26.74 14.92 -13.98
CA GLY A 134 -26.50 15.33 -12.60
C GLY A 134 -26.41 14.17 -11.60
N GLU A 135 -26.44 12.92 -12.08
CA GLU A 135 -26.53 11.74 -11.22
C GLU A 135 -25.16 11.15 -10.90
N PHE A 136 -25.04 10.56 -9.72
CA PHE A 136 -23.84 9.85 -9.25
C PHE A 136 -24.07 8.34 -9.26
N GLU A 137 -23.03 7.60 -9.60
CA GLU A 137 -22.99 6.14 -9.55
C GLU A 137 -21.97 5.70 -8.50
N ASP A 138 -22.41 4.89 -7.54
CA ASP A 138 -21.49 4.24 -6.60
C ASP A 138 -20.98 2.93 -7.21
N ILE A 139 -19.66 2.80 -7.29
CA ILE A 139 -18.97 1.59 -7.74
C ILE A 139 -18.20 0.98 -6.58
N GLU A 140 -18.24 -0.35 -6.46
CA GLU A 140 -17.39 -1.09 -5.54
C GLU A 140 -16.14 -1.56 -6.29
N VAL A 141 -14.98 -1.26 -5.72
CA VAL A 141 -13.64 -1.62 -6.22
C VAL A 141 -12.93 -2.50 -5.22
#